data_AF-A0A2V7HR25-F1
#
_entry.id   AF-A0A2V7HR25-F1
#
_cell.length_a   1.000
_cell.length_b   1.000
_cell.length_c   1.000
_cell.angle_alpha   90.00
_cell.angle_beta   90.00
_cell.angle_gamma   90.00
#
_symmetry.space_group_name_H-M   'P 1'
#
loop_
_entity.id
_entity.type
_entity.pdbx_description
1 polymer ?
#
loop_
_entity_poly.entity_id
_entity_poly.type
_entity_poly.pdbx_seq_one_letter_code
_entity_poly.pdbx_strand_id
1 'polypeptide(L)' 'MSAAAKPGDLVECPNCAGHALRLKQEAGCWAATLAYRVSCPTCEELLTLPEDTKAGDIIECCGRRYRLTFEYGAFAAEEA' A
#
# COMPACT_ATOMS: atom_id res chain seq x y z
N MET A 1 20.61 -8.00 -13.52
CA MET A 1 20.60 -6.59 -13.96
C MET A 1 19.47 -5.92 -13.21
N SER A 2 19.77 -4.98 -12.32
CA SER A 2 18.73 -4.24 -11.59
C SER A 2 18.11 -3.22 -12.54
N ALA A 3 16.78 -3.20 -12.65
CA ALA A 3 16.08 -2.19 -13.42
C ALA A 3 16.31 -0.79 -12.81
N ALA A 4 16.34 0.24 -13.64
CA ALA A 4 16.39 1.62 -13.15
C ALA A 4 15.09 1.96 -12.40
N ALA A 5 15.22 2.70 -11.29
CA ALA A 5 14.08 3.13 -10.49
C ALA A 5 13.17 4.09 -11.28
N LYS A 6 11.85 3.95 -11.11
CA LYS A 6 10.82 4.80 -11.74
C LYS A 6 9.76 5.23 -10.71
N PRO A 7 9.03 6.33 -10.96
CA PRO A 7 7.89 6.69 -10.13
C PRO A 7 6.87 5.55 -10.04
N GLY A 8 6.33 5.32 -8.84
CA GLY A 8 5.44 4.21 -8.54
C GLY A 8 6.12 2.94 -8.06
N ASP A 9 7.44 2.79 -8.24
CA ASP A 9 8.19 1.65 -7.71
C ASP A 9 8.06 1.57 -6.19
N LEU A 10 8.03 0.34 -5.68
CA LEU A 10 7.99 0.05 -4.26
C LEU A 10 9.39 -0.27 -3.76
N VAL A 11 9.77 0.37 -2.65
CA VAL A 11 11.03 0.14 -1.95
C VAL A 11 10.72 -0.25 -0.52
N GLU A 12 11.33 -1.32 -0.04
CA GLU A 12 11.26 -1.69 1.38
C GLU A 12 12.36 -0.96 2.14
N CYS A 13 11.98 -0.17 3.14
CA CYS A 13 12.94 0.52 3.99
C CYS A 13 13.11 -0.26 5.31
N PRO A 14 14.19 -1.05 5.47
CA PRO A 14 14.41 -1.83 6.70
C PRO A 14 14.59 -0.94 7.94
N ASN A 15 15.04 0.30 7.74
CA ASN A 15 15.26 1.27 8.81
C ASN A 15 14.03 2.15 9.11
N CYS A 16 12.92 1.94 8.40
CA CYS A 16 11.67 2.68 8.57
C CYS A 16 10.57 1.73 9.10
N ALA A 17 10.88 0.94 10.14
CA ALA A 17 9.98 -0.10 10.67
C ALA A 17 9.53 -1.14 9.61
N GLY A 18 10.33 -1.36 8.57
CA GLY A 18 9.98 -2.28 7.47
C GLY A 18 8.85 -1.77 6.58
N HIS A 19 8.49 -0.49 6.64
CA HIS A 19 7.46 0.07 5.78
C HIS A 19 7.85 -0.03 4.29
N ALA A 20 6.83 -0.32 3.48
CA ALA A 20 6.92 -0.15 2.04
C ALA A 20 6.73 1.32 1.69
N LEU A 21 7.62 1.83 0.86
CA LEU A 21 7.60 3.19 0.36
C LEU A 21 7.34 3.17 -1.15
N ARG A 22 6.50 4.08 -1.63
CA ARG A 22 6.27 4.31 -3.06
C ARG A 22 7.10 5.49 -3.51
N LEU A 23 7.91 5.31 -4.55
CA LEU A 23 8.71 6.38 -5.13
C LEU A 23 7.84 7.36 -5.89
N LYS A 24 8.13 8.65 -5.72
CA LYS A 24 7.55 9.77 -6.47
C LYS A 24 8.64 10.66 -7.02
N GLN A 25 8.30 11.42 -8.06
CA GLN A 25 9.14 12.48 -8.57
C GLN A 25 8.42 13.81 -8.39
N GLU A 26 9.03 14.70 -7.62
CA GLU A 26 8.45 15.99 -7.24
C GLU A 26 9.50 17.08 -7.46
N ALA A 27 9.18 18.10 -8.26
CA ALA A 27 10.06 19.24 -8.57
C ALA A 27 11.49 18.86 -9.03
N GLY A 28 11.63 17.76 -9.77
CA GLY A 28 12.94 17.26 -10.22
C GLY A 28 13.73 16.46 -9.19
N CYS A 29 13.18 16.28 -7.99
CA CYS A 29 13.76 15.46 -6.93
C CYS A 29 12.98 14.13 -6.77
N TRP A 30 13.66 13.12 -6.24
CA TRP A 30 12.99 11.91 -5.77
C TRP A 30 12.39 12.16 -4.39
N ALA A 31 11.14 11.77 -4.23
CA ALA A 31 10.43 11.72 -2.96
C ALA A 31 9.90 10.29 -2.75
N ALA A 32 9.49 9.98 -1.52
CA ALA A 32 8.88 8.70 -1.20
C ALA A 32 7.74 8.90 -0.20
N THR A 33 6.63 8.21 -0.42
CA THR A 33 5.48 8.19 0.49
C THR A 33 5.21 6.78 0.98
N LEU A 34 4.46 6.64 2.08
CA LEU A 34 4.02 5.32 2.52
C LEU A 34 3.19 4.63 1.44
N ALA A 35 3.56 3.40 1.11
CA ALA A 35 2.73 2.50 0.34
C ALA A 35 1.92 1.66 1.33
N TYR A 36 0.68 2.09 1.60
CA TYR A 36 -0.16 1.37 2.53
C TYR A 36 -0.36 -0.09 2.08
N ARG A 37 -0.26 -1.00 3.04
CA ARG A 37 -0.54 -2.42 2.86
C ARG A 37 -1.64 -2.81 3.83
N VAL A 38 -2.47 -3.76 3.41
CA VAL A 38 -3.52 -4.34 4.23
C VAL A 38 -3.44 -5.85 4.14
N SER A 39 -3.63 -6.53 5.27
CA SER A 39 -3.75 -7.99 5.29
C SER A 39 -5.19 -8.37 4.98
N CYS A 40 -5.40 -9.28 4.03
CA CYS A 40 -6.70 -9.89 3.83
C CYS A 40 -7.08 -10.69 5.09
N PRO A 41 -8.27 -10.47 5.68
CA PRO A 41 -8.66 -11.14 6.93
C PRO A 41 -8.96 -12.64 6.73
N THR A 42 -9.16 -13.09 5.49
CA THR A 42 -9.52 -14.49 5.19
C THR A 42 -8.34 -15.35 4.75
N CYS A 43 -7.47 -14.85 3.87
CA CYS A 43 -6.35 -15.63 3.32
C CYS A 43 -4.97 -15.13 3.77
N GLU A 44 -4.91 -14.11 4.62
CA GLU A 44 -3.67 -13.52 5.18
C GLU A 44 -2.71 -12.94 4.12
N GLU A 45 -3.16 -12.83 2.86
CA GLU A 45 -2.38 -12.20 1.80
C GLU A 45 -2.21 -10.70 2.08
N LEU A 46 -0.97 -10.22 1.96
CA LEU A 46 -0.64 -8.81 2.14
C LEU A 46 -0.74 -8.05 0.83
N LEU A 47 -1.75 -7.18 0.71
CA LEU A 47 -2.04 -6.42 -0.49
C LEU A 47 -1.45 -5.02 -0.38
N THR A 48 -0.73 -4.56 -1.41
CA THR A 48 -0.32 -3.15 -1.49
C THR A 48 -1.41 -2.33 -2.15
N LEU A 49 -1.86 -1.29 -1.46
CA LEU A 49 -2.97 -0.46 -1.88
C LEU A 49 -2.53 0.56 -2.96
N PRO A 50 -3.43 0.91 -3.90
CA PRO A 50 -3.27 2.07 -4.77
C PRO A 50 -3.01 3.37 -3.99
N GLU A 51 -2.30 4.31 -4.59
CA GLU A 51 -1.94 5.58 -3.93
C GLU A 51 -3.14 6.45 -3.58
N ASP A 52 -4.21 6.37 -4.37
CA ASP A 52 -5.44 7.14 -4.23
C ASP A 52 -6.50 6.46 -3.36
N THR A 53 -6.14 5.35 -2.70
CA THR A 53 -7.02 4.57 -1.82
C THR A 53 -7.53 5.40 -0.64
N LYS A 54 -8.82 5.23 -0.32
CA LYS A 54 -9.53 5.93 0.75
C LYS A 54 -10.32 4.97 1.62
N ALA A 55 -10.61 5.40 2.85
CA ALA A 55 -11.57 4.71 3.69
C ALA A 55 -12.94 4.67 2.99
N GLY A 56 -13.59 3.51 3.01
CA GLY A 56 -14.83 3.23 2.30
C GLY A 56 -14.65 2.57 0.93
N ASP A 57 -13.45 2.57 0.36
CA ASP A 57 -13.17 1.85 -0.89
C ASP A 57 -13.35 0.35 -0.70
N ILE A 58 -13.73 -0.35 -1.78
CA ILE A 58 -13.89 -1.80 -1.79
C ILE A 58 -12.72 -2.44 -2.52
N ILE A 59 -12.08 -3.42 -1.89
CA ILE A 59 -11.07 -4.28 -2.51
C ILE A 59 -11.59 -5.70 -2.66
N GLU A 60 -11.03 -6.42 -3.63
CA GLU A 60 -11.31 -7.84 -3.84
C GLU A 60 -10.07 -8.68 -3.57
N CYS A 61 -10.22 -9.74 -2.78
CA CYS A 61 -9.16 -10.70 -2.50
C CYS A 61 -9.78 -12.06 -2.18
N CYS A 62 -9.13 -13.15 -2.60
CA CYS A 62 -9.60 -14.53 -2.43
C CYS A 62 -11.09 -14.76 -2.79
N GLY A 63 -11.58 -14.05 -3.82
CA GLY A 63 -12.97 -14.13 -4.29
C GLY A 63 -14.01 -13.45 -3.39
N ARG A 64 -13.58 -12.63 -2.42
CA ARG A 64 -14.44 -11.87 -1.50
C ARG A 64 -14.18 -10.37 -1.65
N ARG A 65 -15.17 -9.57 -1.24
CA ARG A 65 -15.12 -8.11 -1.23
C ARG A 65 -14.98 -7.61 0.21
N TYR A 66 -14.07 -6.67 0.43
CA TYR A 66 -13.84 -6.07 1.73
C TYR A 66 -13.91 -4.56 1.62
N ARG A 67 -14.54 -3.92 2.60
CA ARG A 67 -14.52 -2.47 2.77
C ARG A 67 -13.26 -2.08 3.52
N LEU A 68 -12.55 -1.09 3.00
CA LEU A 68 -11.41 -0.51 3.67
C LEU A 68 -11.85 0.47 4.75
N THR A 69 -11.32 0.30 5.96
CA THR A 69 -11.40 1.28 7.04
C THR A 69 -10.00 1.85 7.29
N PHE A 70 -9.91 3.09 7.77
CA PHE A 70 -8.63 3.74 8.04
C PHE A 70 -8.64 4.33 9.44
N GLU A 71 -7.91 3.69 10.35
CA GLU A 71 -7.85 4.07 11.75
C GLU A 71 -6.40 4.01 12.22
N TYR A 72 -6.03 4.92 13.13
CA TYR A 72 -4.68 4.99 13.71
C TYR A 72 -3.53 5.03 12.68
N GLY A 73 -3.78 5.56 11.48
CA GLY A 73 -2.76 5.66 10.43
C GLY A 73 -2.55 4.39 9.60
N ALA A 74 -3.43 3.39 9.71
CA ALA A 74 -3.34 2.15 8.95
C ALA A 74 -4.70 1.76 8.34
N PHE A 75 -4.66 1.06 7.21
CA PHE A 75 -5.85 0.46 6.61
C PHE A 75 -6.14 -0.91 7.19
N ALA A 76 -7.41 -1.21 7.41
CA ALA A 76 -7.92 -2.55 7.66
C ALA A 76 -8.93 -2.93 6.58
N ALA A 77 -9.05 -4.23 6.31
CA ALA A 77 -10.03 -4.79 5.39
C ALA A 77 -11.11 -5.51 6.20
N GLU A 78 -12.35 -5.03 6.12
CA GLU A 78 -13.50 -5.55 6.86
C GLU A 78 -14.50 -6.16 5.87
N GLU A 79 -15.18 -7.25 6.25
CA GLU A 79 -16.23 -7.82 5.40
C GLU A 79 -17.34 -6.78 5.19
N ALA A 80 -17.69 -6.54 3.92
CA ALA A 80 -18.62 -5.49 3.50
C ALA A 80 -20.10 -5.84 3.73
#